data_AF-A0A1G2PK94-F1
#
_entry.id   AF-A0A1G2PK94-F1
#
_cell.length_a   1.000
_cell.length_b   1.000
_cell.length_c   1.000
_cell.angle_alpha   90.00
_cell.angle_beta   90.00
_cell.angle_gamma   90.00
#
_symmetry.space_group_name_H-M   'P 1'
#
loop_
_entity.id
_entity.type
_entity.pdbx_description
1 polymer ?
#
loop_
_entity_poly.entity_id
_entity_poly.type
_entity_poly.pdbx_seq_one_letter_code
_entity_poly.pdbx_strand_id
1 'polypeptide(L)'
;MAHSVSAALCFPEYVALFQDALQAGEKDRVATVITIYARHIADAVRNDRAENPVKAWEELMQLSKDLFEMHTIANRLILSRKNVPDSALVHEASGSMRALRMLCGEYMLTVIPSAVLDEARKYRTILLGLQGVNDKWLDELPSLSGFSSAETKSAVHALNRYGFIQMTNFGKKRGKSRFAVSLLPLGEDAIKYTQ
;
A
#
# COMPACT_ATOMS: atom_id res chain seq x y z
N MET A 1 6.84 -36.02 9.62
CA MET A 1 7.78 -34.98 9.15
C MET A 1 6.95 -33.90 8.49
N ALA A 2 6.64 -32.83 9.23
CA ALA A 2 5.93 -31.69 8.65
C ALA A 2 6.97 -30.87 7.89
N HIS A 3 6.79 -30.71 6.57
CA HIS A 3 7.56 -29.75 5.81
C HIS A 3 7.20 -28.36 6.33
N SER A 4 8.01 -27.82 7.23
CA SER A 4 8.04 -26.39 7.48
C SER A 4 8.59 -25.75 6.21
N VAL A 5 7.70 -25.40 5.28
CA VAL A 5 8.02 -24.48 4.19
C VAL A 5 8.14 -23.11 4.83
N SER A 6 9.25 -22.91 5.55
CA SER A 6 9.79 -21.60 5.86
C SER A 6 10.45 -21.09 4.59
N ALA A 7 9.66 -20.90 3.53
CA ALA A 7 10.08 -20.08 2.42
C ALA A 7 9.74 -18.66 2.84
N ALA A 8 10.73 -17.97 3.40
CA ALA A 8 10.77 -16.52 3.34
C ALA A 8 10.87 -16.15 1.85
N LEU A 9 9.75 -16.27 1.13
CA LEU A 9 9.62 -15.78 -0.23
C LEU A 9 9.50 -14.27 -0.10
N CYS A 10 10.58 -13.59 -0.47
CA CYS A 10 10.54 -12.18 -0.79
C CYS A 10 9.37 -11.95 -1.77
N PHE A 11 8.35 -11.22 -1.33
CA PHE A 11 7.16 -10.91 -2.11
C PHE A 11 7.36 -10.28 -3.51
N PRO A 12 8.46 -9.57 -3.83
CA PRO A 12 8.68 -9.01 -5.18
C PRO A 12 8.60 -10.02 -6.31
N GLU A 13 8.98 -11.27 -6.05
CA GLU A 13 8.94 -12.34 -7.06
C GLU A 13 7.51 -12.62 -7.52
N TYR A 14 6.53 -12.52 -6.62
CA TYR A 14 5.12 -12.75 -6.96
C TYR A 14 4.48 -11.61 -7.74
N VAL A 15 4.95 -10.37 -7.57
CA VAL A 15 4.50 -9.24 -8.41
C VAL A 15 4.92 -9.46 -9.86
N ALA A 16 6.16 -9.91 -10.09
CA ALA A 16 6.66 -10.26 -11.41
C ALA A 16 5.90 -11.46 -12.00
N LEU A 17 5.74 -12.55 -11.23
CA LEU A 17 4.97 -13.73 -11.67
C LEU A 17 3.51 -13.39 -11.99
N PHE A 18 2.89 -12.50 -11.21
CA PHE A 18 1.55 -12.00 -11.49
C PHE A 18 1.52 -11.23 -12.82
N GLN A 19 2.44 -10.31 -13.03
CA GLN A 19 2.52 -9.54 -14.27
C GLN A 19 2.66 -10.46 -15.49
N ASP A 20 3.60 -11.41 -15.43
CA ASP A 20 3.87 -12.36 -16.51
C ASP A 20 2.64 -13.22 -16.82
N ALA A 21 2.02 -13.80 -15.78
CA ALA A 21 0.82 -14.61 -15.92
C ALA A 21 -0.35 -13.81 -16.51
N LEU A 22 -0.51 -12.55 -16.06
CA LEU A 22 -1.58 -11.67 -16.52
C LEU A 22 -1.39 -11.26 -17.99
N GLN A 23 -0.16 -11.00 -18.41
CA GLN A 23 0.19 -10.69 -19.80
C GLN A 23 0.10 -11.91 -20.72
N ALA A 24 0.32 -13.12 -20.20
CA ALA A 24 0.16 -14.38 -20.93
C ALA A 24 -1.29 -14.89 -20.96
N GLY A 25 -2.20 -14.33 -20.16
CA GLY A 25 -3.59 -14.82 -20.03
C GLY A 25 -3.70 -16.13 -19.24
N GLU A 26 -2.72 -16.44 -18.39
CA GLU A 26 -2.64 -17.69 -17.64
C GLU A 26 -3.49 -17.63 -16.35
N LYS A 27 -4.80 -17.89 -16.50
CA LYS A 27 -5.80 -17.80 -15.43
C LYS A 27 -5.40 -18.54 -14.14
N ASP A 28 -4.91 -19.77 -14.25
CA ASP A 28 -4.57 -20.60 -13.07
C ASP A 28 -3.39 -20.02 -12.27
N ARG A 29 -2.40 -19.45 -12.97
CA ARG A 29 -1.25 -18.83 -12.31
C ARG A 29 -1.63 -17.51 -11.66
N VAL A 30 -2.48 -16.71 -12.32
CA VAL A 30 -3.06 -15.51 -11.70
C VAL A 30 -3.80 -15.90 -10.42
N ALA A 31 -4.72 -16.86 -10.48
CA ALA A 31 -5.47 -17.34 -9.30
C ALA A 31 -4.56 -17.86 -8.18
N THR A 32 -3.48 -18.57 -8.54
CA THR A 32 -2.48 -19.07 -7.58
C THR A 32 -1.81 -17.92 -6.82
N VAL A 33 -1.33 -16.89 -7.53
CA VAL A 33 -0.68 -15.73 -6.87
C VAL A 33 -1.67 -15.00 -5.95
N ILE A 34 -2.91 -14.78 -6.39
CA ILE A 34 -3.96 -14.15 -5.56
C ILE A 34 -4.20 -14.96 -4.29
N THR A 35 -4.28 -16.28 -4.41
CA THR A 35 -4.51 -17.18 -3.27
C THR A 35 -3.36 -17.17 -2.28
N ILE A 36 -2.11 -17.10 -2.77
CA ILE A 36 -0.92 -16.97 -1.92
C ILE A 36 -1.00 -15.69 -1.08
N TYR A 37 -1.33 -14.54 -1.69
CA TYR A 37 -1.50 -13.28 -0.94
C TYR A 37 -2.63 -13.36 0.09
N ALA A 38 -3.79 -13.90 -0.28
CA ALA A 38 -4.90 -14.09 0.66
C ALA A 38 -4.47 -14.96 1.86
N ARG A 39 -3.66 -15.98 1.62
CA ARG A 39 -3.12 -16.84 2.68
C ARG A 39 -2.16 -16.09 3.60
N HIS A 40 -1.23 -15.32 3.04
CA HIS A 40 -0.29 -14.51 3.83
C HIS A 40 -0.99 -13.47 4.69
N ILE A 41 -2.04 -12.81 4.18
CA ILE A 41 -2.87 -11.90 4.98
C ILE A 41 -3.50 -12.66 6.15
N ALA A 42 -4.11 -13.81 5.89
CA ALA A 42 -4.74 -14.61 6.94
C ALA A 42 -3.75 -15.10 8.00
N ASP A 43 -2.53 -15.46 7.60
CA ASP A 43 -1.48 -15.89 8.52
C ASP A 43 -0.93 -14.71 9.34
N ALA A 44 -0.72 -13.54 8.74
CA ALA A 44 -0.34 -12.32 9.46
C ALA A 44 -1.37 -11.94 10.53
N VAL A 45 -2.67 -12.02 10.19
CA VAL A 45 -3.78 -11.78 11.13
C VAL A 45 -3.84 -12.82 12.25
N ARG A 46 -3.52 -14.09 11.97
CA ARG A 46 -3.48 -15.13 13.00
C ARG A 46 -2.31 -14.93 13.96
N ASN A 47 -1.14 -14.55 13.43
CA ASN A 47 0.10 -14.38 14.18
C ASN A 47 0.07 -13.14 15.09
N ASP A 48 -0.66 -12.11 14.72
CA ASP A 48 -0.90 -10.93 15.55
C ASP A 48 -1.45 -11.28 16.94
N ARG A 49 -2.40 -12.22 17.00
CA ARG A 49 -3.04 -12.64 18.26
C ARG A 49 -2.14 -13.45 19.18
N ALA A 50 -1.01 -13.94 18.68
CA ALA A 50 -0.23 -14.96 19.39
C ALA A 50 1.11 -14.41 19.93
N GLU A 51 1.87 -13.60 19.19
CA GLU A 51 3.30 -13.44 19.50
C GLU A 51 3.93 -12.06 19.22
N ASN A 52 3.52 -11.29 18.18
CA ASN A 52 4.19 -10.02 17.86
C ASN A 52 3.38 -9.08 16.91
N PRO A 53 2.70 -8.03 17.43
CA PRO A 53 1.91 -7.10 16.62
C PRO A 53 2.76 -6.24 15.66
N VAL A 54 4.01 -5.95 16.00
CA VAL A 54 4.93 -5.18 15.12
C VAL A 54 5.24 -5.97 13.85
N LYS A 55 5.52 -7.27 14.00
CA LYS A 55 5.80 -8.14 12.86
C LYS A 55 4.58 -8.32 11.96
N ALA A 56 3.40 -8.51 12.55
CA ALA A 56 2.15 -8.62 11.80
C ALA A 56 1.85 -7.33 11.02
N TRP A 57 2.07 -6.16 11.65
CA TRP A 57 1.96 -4.86 10.99
C TRP A 57 2.90 -4.70 9.80
N GLU A 58 4.19 -5.02 9.97
CA GLU A 58 5.20 -4.92 8.89
C GLU A 58 4.87 -5.83 7.70
N GLU A 59 4.42 -7.06 7.98
CA GLU A 59 4.00 -8.00 6.95
C GLU A 59 2.76 -7.50 6.19
N LEU A 60 1.72 -7.03 6.91
CA LEU A 60 0.52 -6.48 6.29
C LEU A 60 0.80 -5.22 5.47
N MET A 61 1.72 -4.35 5.92
CA MET A 61 2.17 -3.19 5.15
C MET A 61 2.84 -3.60 3.85
N GLN A 62 3.70 -4.61 3.88
CA GLN A 62 4.40 -5.09 2.70
C GLN A 62 3.40 -5.70 1.70
N LEU A 63 2.51 -6.59 2.17
CA LEU A 63 1.44 -7.17 1.36
C LEU A 63 0.56 -6.09 0.71
N SER A 64 0.20 -5.05 1.47
CA SER A 64 -0.59 -3.92 0.96
C SER A 64 0.11 -3.15 -0.17
N LYS A 65 1.42 -2.98 -0.09
CA LYS A 65 2.23 -2.34 -1.14
C LYS A 65 2.28 -3.20 -2.41
N ASP A 66 2.53 -4.49 -2.27
CA ASP A 66 2.62 -5.40 -3.41
C ASP A 66 1.26 -5.53 -4.13
N LEU A 67 0.16 -5.62 -3.37
CA LEU A 67 -1.20 -5.63 -3.90
C LEU A 67 -1.54 -4.31 -4.63
N PHE A 68 -1.05 -3.17 -4.15
CA PHE A 68 -1.19 -1.89 -4.85
C PHE A 68 -0.42 -1.87 -6.18
N GLU A 69 0.79 -2.43 -6.19
CA GLU A 69 1.59 -2.55 -7.40
C GLU A 69 0.93 -3.46 -8.44
N MET A 70 0.48 -4.65 -8.03
CA MET A 70 -0.27 -5.58 -8.89
C MET A 70 -1.58 -4.96 -9.41
N HIS A 71 -2.33 -4.23 -8.59
CA HIS A 71 -3.51 -3.47 -9.02
C HIS A 71 -3.14 -2.43 -10.08
N THR A 72 -2.03 -1.71 -9.88
CA THR A 72 -1.54 -0.71 -10.84
C THR A 72 -1.12 -1.35 -12.17
N ILE A 73 -0.47 -2.51 -12.14
CA ILE A 73 -0.11 -3.30 -13.32
C ILE A 73 -1.37 -3.70 -14.10
N ALA A 74 -2.37 -4.28 -13.43
CA ALA A 74 -3.62 -4.67 -14.06
C ALA A 74 -4.36 -3.47 -14.68
N ASN A 75 -4.43 -2.32 -13.99
CA ASN A 75 -5.03 -1.11 -14.53
C ASN A 75 -4.29 -0.57 -15.75
N ARG A 76 -2.95 -0.63 -15.77
CA ARG A 76 -2.17 -0.23 -16.97
C ARG A 76 -2.50 -1.10 -18.17
N LEU A 77 -2.70 -2.41 -17.97
CA LEU A 77 -3.12 -3.33 -19.03
C LEU A 77 -4.53 -3.04 -19.53
N ILE A 78 -5.49 -2.76 -18.64
CA ILE A 78 -6.85 -2.33 -19.01
C ILE A 78 -6.80 -1.07 -19.88
N LEU A 79 -6.00 -0.08 -19.47
CA LEU A 79 -5.91 1.22 -20.15
C LEU A 79 -5.13 1.17 -21.46
N SER A 80 -4.19 0.23 -21.63
CA SER A 80 -3.34 0.17 -22.81
C SER A 80 -4.09 -0.21 -24.09
N ARG A 81 -5.27 -0.85 -23.98
CA ARG A 81 -6.16 -1.29 -25.09
C ARG A 81 -5.47 -2.09 -26.21
N LYS A 82 -4.22 -2.52 -26.03
CA LYS A 82 -3.41 -3.28 -26.99
C LYS A 82 -3.08 -4.63 -26.36
N ASN A 83 -3.44 -5.71 -27.06
CA ASN A 83 -3.05 -7.09 -26.75
C ASN A 83 -3.32 -7.52 -25.29
N VAL A 84 -4.52 -7.29 -24.77
CA VAL A 84 -4.95 -7.96 -23.53
C VAL A 84 -5.52 -9.33 -23.94
N PRO A 85 -4.87 -10.45 -23.59
CA PRO A 85 -5.29 -11.78 -24.04
C PRO A 85 -6.70 -12.15 -23.55
N ASP A 86 -7.03 -11.69 -22.34
CA ASP A 86 -8.34 -11.88 -21.70
C ASP A 86 -8.68 -10.66 -20.83
N SER A 87 -9.55 -9.79 -21.34
CA SER A 87 -9.96 -8.58 -20.62
C SER A 87 -10.73 -8.90 -19.33
N ALA A 88 -11.49 -10.00 -19.30
CA ALA A 88 -12.29 -10.38 -18.13
C ALA A 88 -11.35 -10.76 -16.98
N LEU A 89 -10.34 -11.59 -17.27
CA LEU A 89 -9.30 -11.98 -16.31
C LEU A 89 -8.60 -10.76 -15.69
N VAL A 90 -8.23 -9.76 -16.50
CA VAL A 90 -7.54 -8.56 -15.99
C VAL A 90 -8.42 -7.72 -15.07
N HIS A 91 -9.72 -7.58 -15.40
CA HIS A 91 -10.66 -6.88 -14.54
C HIS A 91 -10.91 -7.61 -13.21
N GLU A 92 -11.09 -8.94 -13.26
CA GLU A 92 -11.25 -9.78 -12.07
C GLU A 92 -10.02 -9.73 -11.16
N ALA A 93 -8.82 -9.84 -11.75
CA ALA A 93 -7.56 -9.73 -11.03
C ALA A 93 -7.40 -8.35 -10.39
N SER A 94 -7.66 -7.26 -11.13
CA SER A 94 -7.63 -5.89 -10.61
C SER A 94 -8.57 -5.70 -9.41
N GLY A 95 -9.81 -6.21 -9.52
CA GLY A 95 -10.80 -6.18 -8.45
C GLY A 95 -10.35 -6.97 -7.20
N SER A 96 -9.77 -8.15 -7.41
CA SER A 96 -9.26 -9.00 -6.32
C SER A 96 -8.09 -8.35 -5.57
N MET A 97 -7.15 -7.72 -6.30
CA MET A 97 -6.03 -6.99 -5.67
C MET A 97 -6.51 -5.81 -4.84
N ARG A 98 -7.51 -5.07 -5.35
CA ARG A 98 -8.15 -3.99 -4.58
C ARG A 98 -8.80 -4.52 -3.31
N ALA A 99 -9.55 -5.61 -3.39
CA ALA A 99 -10.25 -6.21 -2.25
C ALA A 99 -9.27 -6.71 -1.17
N LEU A 100 -8.23 -7.46 -1.55
CA LEU A 100 -7.21 -7.93 -0.62
C LEU A 100 -6.45 -6.76 0.02
N ARG A 101 -6.15 -5.70 -0.72
CA ARG A 101 -5.50 -4.51 -0.16
C ARG A 101 -6.38 -3.80 0.86
N MET A 102 -7.69 -3.71 0.61
CA MET A 102 -8.63 -3.16 1.59
C MET A 102 -8.64 -4.01 2.87
N LEU A 103 -8.66 -5.34 2.74
CA LEU A 103 -8.54 -6.24 3.91
C LEU A 103 -7.23 -6.01 4.68
N CYS A 104 -6.08 -5.86 4.01
CA CYS A 104 -4.83 -5.49 4.70
C CYS A 104 -4.98 -4.21 5.51
N GLY A 105 -5.58 -3.17 4.92
CA GLY A 105 -5.80 -1.88 5.58
C GLY A 105 -6.66 -2.00 6.84
N GLU A 106 -7.77 -2.72 6.76
CA GLU A 106 -8.67 -2.96 7.90
C GLU A 106 -7.95 -3.71 9.03
N TYR A 107 -7.19 -4.76 8.71
CA TYR A 107 -6.44 -5.50 9.74
C TYR A 107 -5.30 -4.68 10.34
N MET A 108 -4.59 -3.92 9.51
CA MET A 108 -3.55 -3.00 9.95
C MET A 108 -4.08 -2.07 11.05
N LEU A 109 -5.29 -1.52 10.90
CA LEU A 109 -5.92 -0.66 11.92
C LEU A 109 -6.06 -1.32 13.29
N THR A 110 -6.23 -2.64 13.34
CA THR A 110 -6.37 -3.38 14.59
C THR A 110 -5.04 -3.68 15.29
N VAL A 111 -3.93 -3.55 14.57
CA VAL A 111 -2.59 -4.01 15.02
C VAL A 111 -1.53 -2.90 14.94
N ILE A 112 -1.93 -1.63 14.78
CA ILE A 112 -1.01 -0.51 14.64
C ILE A 112 -0.08 -0.45 15.87
N PRO A 113 1.25 -0.53 15.69
CA PRO A 113 2.18 -0.38 16.81
C PRO A 113 2.08 1.02 17.43
N SER A 114 2.20 1.12 18.76
CA SER A 114 2.14 2.40 19.48
C SER A 114 3.14 3.43 18.96
N ALA A 115 4.39 3.02 18.69
CA ALA A 115 5.42 3.90 18.12
C ALA A 115 5.03 4.47 16.75
N VAL A 116 4.25 3.73 15.96
CA VAL A 116 3.74 4.18 14.66
C VAL A 116 2.60 5.17 14.85
N LEU A 117 1.71 4.94 15.83
CA LEU A 117 0.68 5.91 16.23
C LEU A 117 1.28 7.20 16.81
N ASP A 118 2.37 7.12 17.57
CA ASP A 118 3.06 8.29 18.09
C ASP A 118 3.64 9.16 16.97
N GLU A 119 4.18 8.53 15.93
CA GLU A 119 4.66 9.24 14.73
C GLU A 119 3.48 9.88 13.96
N ALA A 120 2.33 9.19 13.85
CA ALA A 120 1.12 9.75 13.28
C ALA A 120 0.61 10.96 14.10
N ARG A 121 0.65 10.87 15.43
CA ARG A 121 0.27 11.98 16.34
C ARG A 121 1.20 13.18 16.16
N LYS A 122 2.50 12.92 16.05
CA LYS A 122 3.54 13.95 15.83
C LYS A 122 3.29 14.74 14.54
N TYR A 123 2.88 14.08 13.46
CA TYR A 123 2.64 14.73 12.16
C TYR A 123 1.15 14.88 11.81
N ARG A 124 0.29 14.90 12.84
CA ARG A 124 -1.17 14.98 12.69
C ARG A 124 -1.64 16.18 11.85
N THR A 125 -0.94 17.31 11.91
CA THR A 125 -1.26 18.50 11.12
C THR A 125 -1.20 18.25 9.61
N ILE A 126 -0.28 17.40 9.14
CA ILE A 126 -0.21 16.99 7.73
C ILE A 126 -1.39 16.10 7.38
N LEU A 127 -1.72 15.12 8.23
CA LEU A 127 -2.85 14.21 7.99
C LEU A 127 -4.17 14.99 7.92
N LEU A 128 -4.40 15.93 8.84
CA LEU A 128 -5.56 16.82 8.82
C LEU A 128 -5.59 17.71 7.58
N GLY A 129 -4.44 18.26 7.16
CA GLY A 129 -4.34 19.07 5.94
C GLY A 129 -4.65 18.30 4.65
N LEU A 130 -4.60 16.97 4.70
CA LEU A 130 -4.96 16.06 3.60
C LEU A 130 -6.39 15.48 3.74
N GLN A 131 -7.08 15.73 4.85
CA GLN A 131 -8.42 15.18 5.07
C GLN A 131 -9.46 15.86 4.16
N GLY A 132 -10.27 15.05 3.46
CA GLY A 132 -11.34 15.54 2.59
C GLY A 132 -10.88 16.32 1.36
N VAL A 133 -9.58 16.30 1.05
CA VAL A 133 -9.00 16.93 -0.14
C VAL A 133 -8.38 15.87 -1.06
N ASN A 134 -8.43 16.13 -2.36
CA ASN A 134 -7.64 15.38 -3.34
C ASN A 134 -6.13 15.59 -3.09
N ASP A 135 -5.30 14.89 -3.87
CA ASP A 135 -3.85 15.02 -3.91
C ASP A 135 -3.35 16.47 -3.73
N LYS A 136 -2.41 16.67 -2.80
CA LYS A 136 -1.71 17.95 -2.57
C LYS A 136 -0.28 17.87 -3.08
N TRP A 137 0.25 18.95 -3.62
CA TRP A 137 1.66 18.96 -3.99
C TRP A 137 2.54 19.05 -2.74
N LEU A 138 3.66 18.32 -2.73
CA LEU A 138 4.57 18.27 -1.58
C LEU A 138 5.06 19.68 -1.15
N ASP A 139 5.21 20.59 -2.10
CA ASP A 139 5.62 21.98 -1.87
C ASP A 139 4.51 22.88 -1.31
N GLU A 140 3.25 22.44 -1.34
CA GLU A 140 2.12 23.15 -0.73
C GLU A 140 1.94 22.79 0.76
N LEU A 141 2.39 21.61 1.18
CA LEU A 141 2.20 21.08 2.53
C LEU A 141 2.85 21.89 3.69
N PRO A 142 3.98 22.60 3.52
CA PRO A 142 4.52 23.44 4.60
C PRO A 142 3.52 24.50 5.07
N SER A 143 2.75 25.08 4.14
CA SER A 143 1.75 26.10 4.46
C SER A 143 0.57 25.57 5.27
N LEU A 144 0.28 24.27 5.18
CA LEU A 144 -0.82 23.61 5.89
C LEU A 144 -0.42 23.10 7.27
N SER A 145 0.85 22.74 7.43
CA SER A 145 1.34 22.06 8.62
C SER A 145 2.07 22.98 9.61
N GLY A 146 2.50 24.16 9.17
CA GLY A 146 3.33 25.07 9.96
C GLY A 146 4.79 24.64 10.10
N PHE A 147 5.18 23.55 9.43
CA PHE A 147 6.54 23.04 9.43
C PHE A 147 7.41 23.74 8.39
N SER A 148 8.72 23.72 8.60
CA SER A 148 9.66 24.07 7.54
C SER A 148 9.55 23.09 6.36
N SER A 149 10.06 23.47 5.19
CA SER A 149 10.08 22.59 4.02
C SER A 149 10.89 21.30 4.27
N ALA A 150 11.94 21.37 5.08
CA ALA A 150 12.77 20.22 5.44
C ALA A 150 12.01 19.24 6.37
N GLU A 151 11.36 19.77 7.40
CA GLU A 151 10.53 19.00 8.33
C GLU A 151 9.33 18.38 7.62
N THR A 152 8.65 19.14 6.76
CA THR A 152 7.52 18.64 5.96
C THR A 152 7.95 17.45 5.10
N LYS A 153 9.11 17.54 4.44
CA LYS A 153 9.64 16.45 3.64
C LYS A 153 9.94 15.21 4.49
N SER A 154 10.57 15.40 5.66
CA SER A 154 10.85 14.33 6.61
C SER A 154 9.56 13.64 7.08
N ALA A 155 8.57 14.43 7.49
CA ALA A 155 7.28 13.98 7.98
C ALA A 155 6.50 13.20 6.90
N VAL A 156 6.47 13.71 5.67
CA VAL A 156 5.84 13.02 4.54
C VAL A 156 6.53 11.68 4.25
N HIS A 157 7.86 11.61 4.29
CA HIS A 157 8.55 10.33 4.12
C HIS A 157 8.28 9.35 5.26
N ALA A 158 8.15 9.83 6.50
CA ALA A 158 7.78 8.99 7.65
C ALA A 158 6.35 8.45 7.52
N LEU A 159 5.37 9.31 7.24
CA LEU A 159 3.97 8.93 7.07
C LEU A 159 3.78 7.98 5.86
N ASN A 160 4.51 8.20 4.76
CA ASN A 160 4.49 7.33 3.58
C ASN A 160 5.11 5.95 3.88
N ARG A 161 6.16 5.89 4.71
CA ARG A 161 6.78 4.63 5.12
C ARG A 161 5.77 3.71 5.81
N TYR A 162 4.92 4.28 6.66
CA TYR A 162 3.90 3.59 7.44
C TYR A 162 2.55 3.43 6.71
N GLY A 163 2.45 3.86 5.45
CA GLY A 163 1.23 3.69 4.66
C GLY A 163 0.06 4.59 5.06
N PHE A 164 0.30 5.66 5.83
CA PHE A 164 -0.73 6.65 6.15
C PHE A 164 -1.03 7.56 4.96
N ILE A 165 -0.03 7.80 4.12
CA ILE A 165 -0.14 8.61 2.91
C ILE A 165 0.58 7.91 1.76
N GLN A 166 0.27 8.33 0.54
CA GLN A 166 0.96 7.90 -0.66
C GLN A 166 1.65 9.08 -1.33
N MET A 167 2.89 8.87 -1.78
CA MET A 167 3.62 9.81 -2.62
C MET A 167 3.63 9.35 -4.08
N THR A 168 3.10 10.17 -4.98
CA THR A 168 3.07 9.90 -6.43
C THR A 168 4.01 10.85 -7.15
N ASN A 169 4.99 10.30 -7.88
CA ASN A 169 5.93 11.08 -8.69
C ASN A 169 5.35 11.34 -10.10
N PHE A 170 5.09 12.60 -10.43
CA PHE A 170 4.61 13.05 -11.74
C PHE A 170 5.74 13.48 -12.69
N GLY A 171 6.98 13.06 -12.41
CA GLY A 171 8.17 13.41 -13.18
C GLY A 171 8.75 14.76 -12.77
N LYS A 172 9.51 15.40 -13.68
CA LYS A 172 10.18 16.68 -13.42
C LYS A 172 9.49 17.82 -14.16
N LYS A 173 9.30 18.95 -13.47
CA LYS A 173 8.91 20.23 -14.08
C LYS A 173 9.97 21.27 -13.70
N ARG A 174 10.61 21.90 -14.70
CA ARG A 174 11.71 22.88 -14.49
C ARG A 174 12.84 22.33 -13.61
N GLY A 175 13.26 21.08 -13.83
CA GLY A 175 14.36 20.44 -13.10
C GLY A 175 14.02 19.94 -11.69
N LYS A 176 12.84 20.26 -11.14
CA LYS A 176 12.38 19.77 -9.83
C LYS A 176 11.38 18.62 -10.01
N SER A 177 11.55 17.54 -9.25
CA SER A 177 10.58 16.44 -9.20
C SER A 177 9.27 16.93 -8.58
N ARG A 178 8.14 16.65 -9.23
CA ARG A 178 6.81 16.95 -8.72
C ARG A 178 6.25 15.72 -8.02
N PHE A 179 6.10 15.81 -6.71
CA PHE A 179 5.44 14.79 -5.91
C PHE A 179 4.07 15.30 -5.48
N ALA A 180 3.04 14.52 -5.77
CA ALA A 180 1.74 14.68 -5.14
C ALA A 180 1.65 13.74 -3.94
N VAL A 181 0.92 14.16 -2.92
CA VAL A 181 0.72 13.45 -1.67
C VAL A 181 -0.77 13.28 -1.45
N SER A 182 -1.21 12.05 -1.20
CA SER A 182 -2.60 11.71 -0.95
C SER A 182 -2.77 10.96 0.36
N LEU A 183 -3.88 11.20 1.04
CA LEU A 183 -4.26 10.47 2.25
C LEU A 183 -4.70 9.05 1.88
N LEU A 184 -4.21 8.06 2.61
CA LEU A 184 -4.70 6.69 2.50
C LEU A 184 -5.76 6.42 3.59
N PRO A 185 -6.65 5.42 3.41
CA PRO A 185 -7.67 5.10 4.42
C PRO A 185 -7.11 4.90 5.83
N LEU A 186 -5.97 4.22 5.93
CA LEU A 186 -5.24 4.06 7.19
C LEU A 186 -4.86 5.39 7.84
N GLY A 187 -4.45 6.38 7.05
CA GLY A 187 -4.14 7.72 7.54
C GLY A 187 -5.37 8.48 7.99
N GLU A 188 -6.50 8.32 7.29
CA GLU A 188 -7.78 8.92 7.66
C GLU A 188 -8.27 8.38 9.00
N ASP A 189 -8.17 7.07 9.22
CA ASP A 189 -8.54 6.47 10.49
C ASP A 189 -7.54 6.79 11.61
N ALA A 190 -6.24 6.88 11.32
CA ALA A 190 -5.23 7.29 12.31
C ALA A 190 -5.52 8.68 12.90
N ILE A 191 -6.19 9.57 12.17
CA ILE A 191 -6.63 10.89 12.71
C ILE A 191 -7.59 10.72 13.91
N LYS A 192 -8.43 9.67 13.90
CA LYS A 192 -9.38 9.38 14.98
C LYS A 192 -8.68 8.91 16.26
N TYR A 193 -7.57 8.18 16.11
CA TYR A 193 -6.78 7.62 17.22
C TYR A 193 -5.67 8.55 17.75
N THR A 194 -5.51 9.72 17.14
CA THR A 194 -4.48 10.72 17.50
C THR A 194 -5.07 11.99 18.12
N GLN A 195 -6.32 11.93 18.58
CA GLN A 195 -6.99 12.99 19.34
C GLN A 195 -6.39 13.18 20.74
#